data_AF-A0A662RS01-F1
#
_entry.id   AF-A0A662RS01-F1
#
_cell.length_a   1.000
_cell.length_b   1.000
_cell.length_c   1.000
_cell.angle_alpha   90.00
_cell.angle_beta   90.00
_cell.angle_gamma   90.00
#
_symmetry.space_group_name_H-M   'P 1'
#
loop_
_entity.id
_entity.type
_entity.pdbx_description
1 polymer ?
#
loop_
_entity_poly.entity_id
_entity_poly.type
_entity_poly.pdbx_seq_one_letter_code
_entity_poly.pdbx_strand_id
1 'polypeptide(L)'
;MAYLTLADFTQKTVVNSRMLQPGGGVAMGKYTRRAKNIVSSPGLIARTKWTATNMRANCSLPDKCLPRGMSEAAIGMPVPGAPGKKYVACDDAERERRLNAARECAMRTLATKGSAYSRRAA
;
A
#
# COMPACT_ATOMS: atom_id res chain seq x y z
N MET A 1 23.75 -28.15 4.54
CA MET A 1 22.75 -27.06 4.58
C MET A 1 22.48 -26.64 3.14
N ALA A 2 21.25 -26.76 2.66
CA ALA A 2 20.91 -26.32 1.31
C ALA A 2 20.72 -24.80 1.30
N TYR A 3 21.58 -24.09 0.58
CA TYR A 3 21.46 -22.63 0.43
C TYR A 3 20.31 -22.33 -0.54
N LEU A 4 19.46 -21.37 -0.17
CA LEU A 4 18.37 -20.89 -1.02
C LEU A 4 18.94 -20.31 -2.31
N THR A 5 18.35 -20.69 -3.44
CA THR A 5 18.74 -20.24 -4.78
C THR A 5 17.86 -19.07 -5.23
N LEU A 6 18.27 -18.34 -6.26
CA LEU A 6 17.48 -17.24 -6.85
C LEU A 6 16.07 -17.68 -7.30
N ALA A 7 15.89 -18.96 -7.64
CA ALA A 7 14.60 -19.54 -7.99
C ALA A 7 13.63 -19.54 -6.80
N ASP A 8 14.12 -19.78 -5.58
CA ASP A 8 13.32 -19.84 -4.35
C ASP A 8 12.71 -18.48 -3.97
N PHE A 9 13.32 -17.38 -4.44
CA PHE A 9 12.84 -16.01 -4.19
C PHE A 9 11.88 -15.51 -5.28
N THR A 10 11.85 -16.13 -6.45
CA THR A 10 11.13 -15.62 -7.64
C THR A 10 9.99 -16.52 -8.06
N GLN A 11 9.96 -17.77 -7.60
CA GLN A 11 9.01 -18.79 -8.01
C GLN A 11 8.41 -19.50 -6.80
N LYS A 12 7.14 -19.91 -6.91
CA LYS A 12 6.44 -20.72 -5.91
C LYS A 12 5.80 -21.93 -6.59
N THR A 13 6.01 -23.11 -6.01
CA THR A 13 5.31 -24.33 -6.38
C THR A 13 3.87 -24.29 -5.86
N VAL A 14 2.91 -24.50 -6.74
CA VAL A 14 1.48 -24.59 -6.40
C VAL A 14 1.01 -26.00 -6.70
N VAL A 15 0.40 -26.63 -5.69
CA VAL A 15 -0.31 -27.90 -5.86
C VAL A 15 -1.74 -27.58 -6.31
N ASN A 16 -2.16 -28.15 -7.43
CA ASN A 16 -3.52 -28.03 -7.95
C ASN A 16 -4.15 -29.42 -8.01
N SER A 17 -5.30 -29.60 -7.37
CA SER A 17 -6.03 -30.87 -7.36
C SER A 17 -6.68 -31.22 -8.70
N ARG A 18 -6.76 -30.25 -9.62
CA ARG A 18 -7.37 -30.37 -10.95
C ARG A 18 -6.48 -29.78 -12.02
N MET A 19 -5.32 -30.42 -12.25
CA MET A 19 -4.40 -30.05 -13.33
C MET A 19 -4.65 -30.91 -14.56
N LEU A 20 -4.66 -30.29 -15.74
CA LEU A 20 -4.77 -31.01 -17.01
C LEU A 20 -3.43 -31.73 -17.28
N GLN A 21 -3.48 -33.05 -17.39
CA GLN A 21 -2.32 -33.90 -17.63
C GLN A 21 -2.14 -34.15 -19.14
N PRO A 22 -0.94 -34.58 -19.57
CA PRO A 22 -0.75 -35.10 -20.91
C PRO A 22 -1.79 -36.21 -21.21
N GLY A 23 -2.52 -36.08 -22.31
CA GLY A 23 -3.63 -36.98 -22.65
C GLY A 23 -5.02 -36.53 -22.19
N GLY A 24 -5.16 -35.32 -21.62
CA GLY A 24 -6.46 -34.68 -21.39
C GLY A 24 -7.17 -35.05 -20.07
N GLY A 25 -6.57 -35.93 -19.27
CA GLY A 25 -7.09 -36.27 -17.94
C GLY A 25 -6.91 -35.14 -16.92
N VAL A 26 -7.83 -35.03 -15.96
CA VAL A 26 -7.71 -34.09 -14.83
C VAL A 26 -7.28 -34.84 -13.58
N ALA A 27 -6.11 -34.49 -13.04
CA ALA A 27 -5.57 -35.11 -11.83
C ALA A 27 -4.78 -34.11 -10.99
N MET A 28 -4.40 -34.51 -9.77
CA MET A 28 -3.55 -33.67 -8.92
C MET A 28 -2.18 -33.46 -9.58
N GLY A 29 -1.71 -32.22 -9.62
CA GLY A 29 -0.45 -31.85 -10.23
C GLY A 29 0.22 -30.66 -9.52
N LYS A 30 1.49 -30.45 -9.84
CA LYS A 30 2.26 -29.30 -9.35
C LYS A 30 2.71 -28.46 -10.53
N TYR A 31 2.59 -27.15 -10.41
CA TYR A 31 3.13 -26.21 -11.38
C TYR A 31 3.84 -25.07 -10.66
N THR A 32 4.81 -24.48 -11.34
CA THR A 32 5.61 -23.37 -10.82
C THR A 32 5.05 -22.06 -11.34
N ARG A 33 4.72 -21.13 -10.43
CA ARG A 33 4.29 -19.76 -10.80
C ARG A 33 5.25 -18.72 -10.27
N ARG A 34 5.40 -17.58 -10.96
CA ARG A 34 6.17 -16.44 -10.43
C ARG A 34 5.52 -15.92 -9.16
N ALA A 35 6.32 -15.65 -8.13
CA ALA A 35 5.89 -14.95 -6.93
C ALA A 35 5.66 -13.46 -7.28
N LYS A 36 4.49 -13.12 -7.83
CA LYS A 36 4.14 -11.73 -8.11
C LYS A 36 4.11 -10.95 -6.78
N ASN A 37 4.97 -9.93 -6.67
CA ASN A 37 4.92 -8.84 -5.68
C ASN A 37 5.45 -9.07 -4.25
N ILE A 38 6.51 -9.85 -4.04
CA ILE A 38 7.30 -9.63 -2.81
C ILE A 38 8.23 -8.45 -3.10
N VAL A 39 8.01 -7.32 -2.42
CA VAL A 39 9.01 -6.27 -2.29
C VAL A 39 10.17 -6.87 -1.50
N SER A 40 11.08 -7.57 -2.18
CA SER A 40 12.20 -8.28 -1.57
C SER A 40 13.44 -7.41 -1.40
N SER A 41 13.49 -6.26 -2.09
CA SER A 41 14.60 -5.32 -1.98
C SER A 41 14.55 -4.60 -0.62
N PRO A 42 15.56 -4.78 0.25
CA PRO A 42 15.64 -4.08 1.53
C PRO A 42 15.61 -2.55 1.37
N GLY A 43 16.22 -2.04 0.29
CA GLY A 43 16.19 -0.62 -0.06
C GLY A 43 14.78 -0.13 -0.40
N LEU A 44 13.98 -0.92 -1.12
CA LEU A 44 12.60 -0.56 -1.44
C LEU A 44 11.71 -0.61 -0.19
N ILE A 45 11.90 -1.60 0.70
CA ILE A 45 11.22 -1.68 1.99
C ILE A 45 11.53 -0.44 2.84
N ALA A 46 12.82 -0.08 2.97
CA ALA A 46 13.24 1.10 3.71
C ALA A 46 12.68 2.40 3.11
N ARG A 47 12.59 2.48 1.77
CA ARG A 47 11.96 3.60 1.07
C ARG A 47 10.48 3.69 1.42
N THR A 48 9.72 2.61 1.28
CA THR A 48 8.28 2.57 1.57
C THR A 48 8.00 2.87 3.05
N LYS A 49 8.78 2.34 3.99
CA LYS A 49 8.64 2.64 5.42
C LYS A 49 8.87 4.12 5.70
N TRP A 50 9.97 4.69 5.19
CA TRP A 50 10.27 6.12 5.36
C TRP A 50 9.18 7.00 4.75
N THR A 51 8.70 6.66 3.56
CA THR A 51 7.63 7.39 2.87
C THR A 51 6.35 7.35 3.69
N ALA A 52 5.95 6.18 4.18
CA ALA A 52 4.78 6.03 5.03
C ALA A 52 4.88 6.88 6.31
N THR A 53 6.03 6.89 6.98
CA THR A 53 6.26 7.72 8.18
C THR A 53 6.19 9.21 7.87
N ASN A 54 6.84 9.67 6.79
CA ASN A 54 6.83 11.09 6.43
C ASN A 54 5.47 11.58 5.93
N MET A 55 4.74 10.74 5.20
CA MET A 55 3.36 11.04 4.79
C MET A 55 2.45 11.20 6.01
N ARG A 56 2.58 10.32 7.02
CA ARG A 56 1.81 10.43 8.27
C ARG A 56 2.20 11.66 9.09
N ALA A 57 3.49 11.99 9.16
CA ALA A 57 3.96 13.14 9.94
C ALA A 57 3.58 14.48 9.30
N ASN A 58 3.67 14.60 7.97
CA ASN A 58 3.55 15.89 7.29
C ASN A 58 2.19 16.13 6.63
N CYS A 59 1.48 15.07 6.23
CA CYS A 59 0.26 15.19 5.42
C CYS A 59 -0.98 14.63 6.14
N SER A 60 -0.89 14.31 7.43
CA SER A 60 -2.04 13.83 8.19
C SER A 60 -2.98 14.97 8.56
N LEU A 61 -4.24 14.87 8.16
CA LEU A 61 -5.30 15.75 8.63
C LEU A 61 -5.68 15.42 10.09
N PRO A 62 -6.03 16.43 10.91
CA PRO A 62 -6.44 16.22 12.31
C PRO A 62 -7.82 15.55 12.43
N ASP A 63 -8.65 15.72 11.42
CA ASP A 63 -10.05 15.32 11.37
C ASP A 63 -10.39 14.69 10.01
N LYS A 64 -11.60 14.14 9.89
CA LYS A 64 -12.11 13.53 8.65
C LYS A 64 -13.48 14.09 8.32
N CYS A 65 -13.68 14.54 7.08
CA CYS A 65 -15.01 14.93 6.63
C CYS A 65 -15.98 13.74 6.68
N LEU A 66 -17.20 13.96 7.17
CA LEU A 66 -18.26 12.96 7.23
C LEU A 66 -18.54 12.42 5.81
N PRO A 67 -18.53 11.10 5.54
CA PRO A 67 -18.84 10.55 4.23
C PRO A 67 -20.26 10.90 3.77
N ARG A 68 -20.47 11.10 2.46
CA ARG A 68 -21.83 11.26 1.90
C ARG A 68 -22.65 10.00 2.19
N GLY A 69 -23.85 10.17 2.75
CA GLY A 69 -24.73 9.06 3.15
C GLY A 69 -24.49 8.52 4.56
N MET A 70 -23.58 9.10 5.34
CA MET A 70 -23.44 8.80 6.77
C MET A 70 -24.30 9.79 7.59
N SER A 71 -24.92 9.31 8.67
CA SER A 71 -25.73 10.16 9.55
C SER A 71 -24.92 11.30 10.17
N GLU A 72 -25.50 12.50 10.23
CA GLU A 72 -24.90 13.67 10.89
C GLU A 72 -24.61 13.44 12.38
N ALA A 73 -25.28 12.47 13.00
CA ALA A 73 -25.00 12.03 14.38
C ALA A 73 -23.58 11.48 14.56
N ALA A 74 -22.87 11.15 13.48
CA ALA A 74 -21.49 10.70 13.55
C ALA A 74 -20.48 11.86 13.68
N ILE A 75 -20.89 13.13 13.57
CA ILE A 75 -20.01 14.29 13.79
C ILE A 75 -19.49 14.25 15.24
N GLY A 76 -18.19 14.46 15.41
CA GLY A 76 -17.52 14.36 16.72
C GLY A 76 -17.17 12.94 17.16
N MET A 77 -17.70 11.90 16.50
CA MET A 77 -17.34 10.51 16.78
C MET A 77 -15.94 10.18 16.26
N PRO A 78 -15.21 9.28 16.94
CA PRO A 78 -13.90 8.85 16.50
C PRO A 78 -13.98 8.10 15.18
N VAL A 79 -12.99 8.30 14.31
CA VAL A 79 -12.89 7.60 13.03
C VAL A 79 -12.33 6.19 13.27
N PRO A 80 -13.05 5.12 12.88
CA PRO A 80 -12.55 3.74 13.01
C PRO A 80 -11.21 3.56 12.30
N GLY A 81 -10.22 3.00 13.00
CA GLY A 81 -8.87 2.77 12.45
C GLY A 81 -7.98 4.00 12.35
N ALA A 82 -8.43 5.18 12.82
CA ALA A 82 -7.61 6.40 12.88
C ALA A 82 -7.69 7.02 14.28
N PRO A 83 -6.83 6.58 15.23
CA PRO A 83 -6.87 7.05 16.61
C PRO A 83 -6.68 8.57 16.68
N GLY A 84 -7.48 9.23 17.54
CA GLY A 84 -7.44 10.68 17.75
C GLY A 84 -8.16 11.53 16.70
N LYS A 85 -8.61 10.95 15.58
CA LYS A 85 -9.35 11.69 14.55
C LYS A 85 -10.86 11.61 14.77
N LYS A 86 -11.56 12.72 14.55
CA LYS A 86 -13.01 12.81 14.65
C LYS A 86 -13.64 13.16 13.30
N TYR A 87 -14.91 12.82 13.13
CA TYR A 87 -15.68 13.29 11.99
C TYR A 87 -16.11 14.75 12.16
N VAL A 88 -16.06 15.51 11.06
CA VAL A 88 -16.55 16.89 10.98
C VAL A 88 -17.51 17.05 9.82
N ALA A 89 -18.43 18.01 9.94
CA ALA A 89 -19.20 18.49 8.80
C ALA A 89 -18.27 19.24 7.85
N CYS A 90 -18.26 18.84 6.59
CA CYS A 90 -17.57 19.57 5.52
C CYS A 90 -18.57 19.75 4.37
N ASP A 91 -18.60 20.95 3.81
CA ASP A 91 -19.24 21.21 2.53
C ASP A 91 -18.43 20.61 1.36
N ASP A 92 -18.99 20.67 0.16
CA ASP A 92 -18.33 20.10 -1.02
C ASP A 92 -17.07 20.88 -1.43
N ALA A 93 -17.10 22.21 -1.31
CA ALA A 93 -15.96 23.06 -1.64
C ALA A 93 -14.76 22.80 -0.70
N GLU A 94 -15.01 22.58 0.58
CA GLU A 94 -14.02 22.24 1.59
C GLU A 94 -13.43 20.86 1.35
N ARG A 95 -14.25 19.88 0.95
CA ARG A 95 -13.75 18.55 0.58
C ARG A 95 -12.76 18.63 -0.57
N GLU A 96 -13.08 19.37 -1.61
CA GLU A 96 -12.19 19.58 -2.76
C GLU A 96 -10.91 20.31 -2.34
N ARG A 97 -11.02 21.38 -1.55
CA ARG A 97 -9.86 22.11 -1.01
C ARG A 97 -8.95 21.20 -0.19
N ARG A 98 -9.52 20.37 0.70
CA ARG A 98 -8.76 19.42 1.53
C ARG A 98 -8.10 18.33 0.68
N LEU A 99 -8.78 17.84 -0.35
CA LEU A 99 -8.21 16.87 -1.30
C LEU A 99 -7.04 17.47 -2.10
N ASN A 100 -7.19 18.70 -2.59
CA ASN A 100 -6.12 19.41 -3.30
C ASN A 100 -4.92 19.67 -2.39
N ALA A 101 -5.14 20.17 -1.17
CA ALA A 101 -4.07 20.37 -0.18
C ALA A 101 -3.36 19.05 0.19
N ALA A 102 -4.11 17.95 0.34
CA ALA A 102 -3.53 16.63 0.60
C ALA A 102 -2.68 16.15 -0.59
N ARG A 103 -3.14 16.39 -1.82
CA ARG A 103 -2.41 16.06 -3.05
C ARG A 103 -1.13 16.87 -3.17
N GLU A 104 -1.16 18.17 -2.91
CA GLU A 104 0.02 19.03 -2.90
C GLU A 104 1.04 18.59 -1.85
N CYS A 105 0.58 18.29 -0.63
CA CYS A 105 1.45 17.76 0.41
C CYS A 105 2.11 16.44 -0.01
N ALA A 106 1.31 15.52 -0.57
CA ALA A 106 1.82 14.24 -1.09
C ALA A 106 2.87 14.45 -2.17
N MET A 107 2.63 15.33 -3.15
CA MET A 107 3.60 15.63 -4.21
C MET A 107 4.92 16.14 -3.63
N ARG A 108 4.88 17.08 -2.68
CA ARG A 108 6.08 17.61 -2.02
C ARG A 108 6.86 16.54 -1.25
N THR A 109 6.17 15.72 -0.46
CA THR A 109 6.79 14.69 0.39
C THR A 109 7.30 13.49 -0.42
N LEU A 110 6.66 13.17 -1.54
CA LEU A 110 7.08 12.07 -2.42
C LEU A 110 8.21 12.49 -3.37
N ALA A 111 8.24 13.75 -3.82
CA ALA A 111 9.29 14.28 -4.70
C ALA A 111 10.67 14.32 -4.02
N THR A 112 10.72 14.48 -2.69
CA THR A 112 11.97 14.68 -1.93
C THR A 112 12.89 13.45 -1.93
N LYS A 113 12.38 12.23 -2.15
CA LYS A 113 13.20 11.01 -2.04
C LYS A 113 13.88 10.51 -3.31
N GLY A 114 13.48 10.98 -4.50
CA GLY A 114 14.24 10.70 -5.73
C GLY A 114 15.70 11.13 -5.62
N SER A 115 15.96 12.22 -4.88
CA SER A 115 17.30 12.79 -4.68
C SER A 115 18.10 12.20 -3.50
N ALA A 116 17.43 11.62 -2.50
CA ALA A 116 18.09 11.08 -1.31
C ALA A 116 18.74 9.70 -1.53
N TYR A 117 18.32 8.95 -2.56
CA TYR A 117 18.89 7.63 -2.91
C TYR A 117 19.62 7.62 -4.27
N SER A 118 19.46 8.64 -5.12
CA SER A 118 20.26 8.72 -6.35
C SER A 118 21.69 9.24 -6.10
N ARG A 119 21.92 9.99 -5.01
CA ARG A 119 23.23 10.57 -4.66
C ARG A 119 24.27 9.61 -4.07
N ARG A 120 24.01 8.29 -4.06
CA ARG A 120 24.97 7.26 -3.60
C ARG A 120 25.39 6.28 -4.70
N ALA A 121 25.07 6.57 -5.96
CA ALA A 121 25.44 5.75 -7.11
C ALA A 121 26.30 6.54 -8.13
N ALA A 122 27.26 7.31 -7.61
CA ALA A 122 28.36 7.90 -8.39
C ALA A 122 29.67 7.60 -7.67
#